data_AF-A0A4V2MNC5-F1
#
_entry.id   AF-A0A4V2MNC5-F1
#
_cell.length_a   1.000
_cell.length_b   1.000
_cell.length_c   1.000
_cell.angle_alpha   90.00
_cell.angle_beta   90.00
_cell.angle_gamma   90.00
#
_symmetry.space_group_name_H-M   'P 1'
#
loop_
_entity.id
_entity.type
_entity.pdbx_description
1 polymer ?
#
loop_
_entity_poly.entity_id
_entity_poly.type
_entity_poly.pdbx_seq_one_letter_code
_entity_poly.pdbx_strand_id
1 'polypeptide(L)'
;MEIPSEIILTLKRLRSECGLALASWAFFEVANGYPHGEAQAKLRDAVNAAHEATGFRYLLETCAKDAVLTISRIIDESSGAGKKDRASLKRIYEFVNRPENADALPVLARKWTPGIGEDRNEELTRTCIERLRIRLSGRQKAARNIGHIKAAIDDIRNYHLAHALNADPARLPQIREIRDGIVLSVCATKDASFAIEGLNWDSKGTWQRSLVKAKVFWDRYERGFRA
;
A
#
# COMPACT_ATOMS: atom_id res chain seq x y z
N MET A 1 -27.73 -3.99 -11.32
CA MET A 1 -26.58 -4.85 -10.98
C MET A 1 -26.37 -4.79 -9.48
N GLU A 2 -26.27 -5.94 -8.82
CA GLU A 2 -25.86 -6.03 -7.42
C GLU A 2 -24.36 -6.35 -7.35
N ILE A 3 -23.64 -5.67 -6.47
CA ILE A 3 -22.21 -5.89 -6.27
C ILE A 3 -22.05 -7.06 -5.29
N PRO A 4 -21.31 -8.13 -5.66
CA PRO A 4 -21.14 -9.28 -4.78
C PRO A 4 -20.53 -8.89 -3.43
N SER A 5 -21.09 -9.41 -2.33
CA SER A 5 -20.62 -9.13 -0.96
C SER A 5 -19.13 -9.44 -0.76
N GLU A 6 -18.61 -10.43 -1.47
CA GLU A 6 -17.19 -10.80 -1.45
C GLU A 6 -16.28 -9.70 -2.04
N ILE A 7 -16.74 -8.93 -3.03
CA ILE A 7 -16.00 -7.81 -3.62
C ILE A 7 -15.93 -6.65 -2.62
N ILE A 8 -17.05 -6.35 -1.96
CA ILE A 8 -17.13 -5.35 -0.90
C ILE A 8 -16.20 -5.72 0.27
N LEU A 9 -16.21 -6.98 0.70
CA LEU A 9 -15.32 -7.47 1.75
C LEU A 9 -13.84 -7.38 1.34
N THR A 10 -13.53 -7.76 0.10
CA THR A 10 -12.16 -7.66 -0.46
C THR A 10 -11.69 -6.21 -0.45
N LEU A 11 -12.54 -5.27 -0.85
CA LEU A 11 -12.21 -3.84 -0.89
C LEU A 11 -12.00 -3.23 0.50
N LYS A 12 -12.81 -3.62 1.49
CA LYS A 12 -12.60 -3.24 2.89
C LYS A 12 -11.27 -3.75 3.43
N ARG A 13 -10.92 -5.02 3.14
CA ARG A 13 -9.61 -5.59 3.50
C ARG A 13 -8.47 -4.85 2.83
N LEU A 14 -8.56 -4.58 1.52
CA LEU A 14 -7.57 -3.81 0.77
C LEU A 14 -7.31 -2.44 1.40
N ARG A 15 -8.36 -1.70 1.79
CA ARG A 15 -8.21 -0.41 2.48
C ARG A 15 -7.48 -0.53 3.82
N SER A 16 -7.82 -1.54 4.62
CA SER A 16 -7.16 -1.80 5.91
C SER A 16 -5.68 -2.11 5.70
N GLU A 17 -5.36 -3.04 4.79
CA GLU A 17 -3.99 -3.45 4.50
C GLU A 17 -3.16 -2.30 3.91
N CYS A 18 -3.73 -1.51 3.00
CA CYS A 18 -3.06 -0.30 2.51
C CYS A 18 -2.84 0.73 3.62
N GLY A 19 -3.79 0.87 4.55
CA GLY A 19 -3.65 1.74 5.72
C GLY A 19 -2.52 1.30 6.66
N LEU A 20 -2.38 -0.01 6.88
CA LEU A 20 -1.29 -0.60 7.67
C LEU A 20 0.05 -0.39 6.96
N ALA A 21 0.16 -0.70 5.67
CA ALA A 21 1.38 -0.47 4.89
C ALA A 21 1.80 1.01 4.91
N LEU A 22 0.84 1.93 4.78
CA LEU A 22 1.08 3.38 4.91
C LEU A 22 1.55 3.74 6.33
N ALA A 23 0.99 3.14 7.38
CA ALA A 23 1.46 3.42 8.74
C ALA A 23 2.90 2.91 8.96
N SER A 24 3.17 1.64 8.65
CA SER A 24 4.49 1.03 8.81
C SER A 24 5.56 1.76 7.99
N TRP A 25 5.23 2.18 6.77
CA TRP A 25 6.14 2.96 5.94
C TRP A 25 6.35 4.40 6.44
N ALA A 26 5.34 5.05 7.03
CA ALA A 26 5.50 6.37 7.64
C ALA A 26 6.49 6.33 8.81
N PHE A 27 6.40 5.30 9.65
CA PHE A 27 7.36 5.08 10.74
C PHE A 27 8.79 4.90 10.22
N PHE A 28 8.95 4.10 9.16
CA PHE A 28 10.24 3.91 8.49
C PHE A 28 10.79 5.21 7.88
N GLU A 29 9.97 5.97 7.17
CA GLU A 29 10.39 7.20 6.50
C GLU A 29 10.79 8.29 7.51
N VAL A 30 10.00 8.49 8.57
CA VAL A 30 10.31 9.51 9.60
C VAL A 30 11.62 9.19 10.32
N ALA A 31 11.85 7.92 10.69
CA ALA A 31 13.10 7.52 11.31
C ALA A 31 14.34 7.71 10.41
N ASN A 32 14.13 7.71 9.09
CA ASN A 32 15.17 7.98 8.10
C ASN A 32 15.25 9.47 7.69
N GLY A 33 14.57 10.37 8.40
CA GLY A 33 14.69 11.82 8.19
C GLY A 33 13.73 12.40 7.15
N TYR A 34 12.69 11.68 6.72
CA TYR A 34 11.68 12.27 5.85
C TYR A 34 10.58 12.96 6.68
N PRO A 35 10.05 14.13 6.25
CA PRO A 35 10.49 14.93 5.11
C PRO A 35 11.64 15.91 5.43
N HIS A 36 12.11 15.98 6.68
CA HIS A 36 13.12 16.93 7.14
C HIS A 36 14.38 16.20 7.63
N GLY A 37 15.43 16.17 6.79
CA GLY A 37 16.63 15.35 6.98
C GLY A 37 17.42 15.60 8.28
N GLU A 38 17.29 16.79 8.91
CA GLU A 38 17.99 17.11 10.16
C GLU A 38 17.59 16.24 11.35
N ALA A 39 16.38 15.67 11.35
CA ALA A 39 15.93 14.77 12.42
C ALA A 39 16.69 13.42 12.41
N GLN A 40 17.25 13.04 11.26
CA GLN A 40 17.96 11.76 11.07
C GLN A 40 19.26 11.69 11.86
N ALA A 41 20.04 12.78 11.86
CA ALA A 41 21.32 12.83 12.56
C ALA A 41 21.09 12.73 14.07
N LYS A 42 20.19 13.56 14.61
CA LYS A 42 19.93 13.62 16.06
C LYS A 42 19.36 12.32 16.64
N LEU A 43 18.44 11.67 15.93
CA LEU A 43 17.89 10.38 16.34
C LEU A 43 18.96 9.27 16.28
N ARG A 44 19.77 9.22 15.22
CA ARG A 44 20.86 8.24 15.10
C ARG A 44 21.94 8.45 16.15
N ASP A 45 22.30 9.70 16.42
CA ASP A 45 23.29 10.06 17.43
C ASP A 45 22.80 9.64 18.83
N ALA A 46 21.53 9.91 19.15
CA ALA A 46 20.93 9.48 20.42
C ALA A 46 20.88 7.94 20.55
N VAL A 47 20.48 7.24 19.50
CA VAL A 47 20.45 5.76 19.45
C VAL A 47 21.85 5.16 19.61
N ASN A 48 22.85 5.74 18.94
CA ASN A 48 24.24 5.30 19.02
C ASN A 48 24.82 5.55 20.42
N ALA A 49 24.55 6.72 21.00
CA ALA A 49 24.97 7.07 22.36
C ALA A 49 24.36 6.13 23.42
N ALA A 50 23.15 5.63 23.16
CA ALA A 50 22.48 4.68 24.03
C ALA A 50 22.89 3.21 23.82
N HIS A 51 23.81 2.93 22.88
CA HIS A 51 24.17 1.56 22.46
C HIS A 51 22.98 0.72 21.94
N GLU A 52 21.90 1.36 21.48
CA GLU A 52 20.67 0.72 21.01
C GLU A 52 20.60 0.58 19.48
N ALA A 53 21.71 0.81 18.78
CA ALA A 53 21.79 0.78 17.32
C ALA A 53 21.23 -0.53 16.72
N THR A 54 21.44 -1.65 17.41
CA THR A 54 20.93 -2.97 16.98
C THR A 54 19.41 -3.05 17.08
N GLY A 55 18.81 -2.64 18.20
CA GLY A 55 17.36 -2.66 18.41
C GLY A 55 16.63 -1.68 17.50
N PHE A 56 17.19 -0.48 17.33
CA PHE A 56 16.67 0.52 16.39
C PHE A 56 16.67 -0.01 14.94
N ARG A 57 17.78 -0.61 14.50
CA ARG A 57 17.86 -1.24 13.18
C ARG A 57 16.80 -2.34 13.02
N TYR A 58 16.64 -3.22 14.01
CA TYR A 58 15.64 -4.29 13.98
C TYR A 58 14.21 -3.76 13.84
N LEU A 59 13.88 -2.67 14.53
CA LEU A 59 12.57 -2.03 14.44
C LEU A 59 12.34 -1.45 13.04
N LEU A 60 13.31 -0.75 12.46
CA LEU A 60 13.19 -0.21 11.09
C LEU A 60 13.06 -1.30 10.05
N GLU A 61 13.87 -2.34 10.17
CA GLU A 61 13.76 -3.53 9.33
C GLU A 61 12.37 -4.17 9.45
N THR A 62 11.82 -4.27 10.66
CA THR A 62 10.49 -4.83 10.88
C THR A 62 9.39 -3.98 10.22
N CYS A 63 9.45 -2.65 10.33
CA CYS A 63 8.50 -1.75 9.66
C CYS A 63 8.56 -1.88 8.14
N ALA A 64 9.77 -1.95 7.57
CA ALA A 64 9.95 -2.15 6.14
C ALA A 64 9.42 -3.52 5.69
N LYS A 65 9.72 -4.58 6.45
CA LYS A 65 9.22 -5.95 6.22
C LYS A 65 7.71 -6.01 6.23
N ASP A 66 7.08 -5.45 7.26
CA ASP A 66 5.63 -5.46 7.41
C ASP A 66 4.93 -4.74 6.24
N ALA A 67 5.45 -3.57 5.83
CA ALA A 67 4.94 -2.87 4.65
C ALA A 67 5.08 -3.71 3.38
N VAL A 68 6.25 -4.33 3.17
CA VAL A 68 6.54 -5.19 2.02
C VAL A 68 5.63 -6.42 1.97
N LEU A 69 5.51 -7.15 3.09
CA LEU A 69 4.66 -8.34 3.18
C LEU A 69 3.19 -7.99 2.96
N THR A 70 2.76 -6.83 3.43
CA THR A 70 1.40 -6.33 3.23
C THR A 70 1.12 -6.04 1.76
N ILE A 71 2.04 -5.38 1.05
CA ILE A 71 1.92 -5.16 -0.40
C ILE A 71 1.94 -6.49 -1.17
N SER A 72 2.81 -7.44 -0.78
CA SER A 72 2.84 -8.79 -1.37
C SER A 72 1.45 -9.41 -1.35
N ARG A 73 0.79 -9.39 -0.18
CA ARG A 73 -0.56 -9.94 0.02
C ARG A 73 -1.62 -9.22 -0.81
N ILE A 74 -1.46 -7.91 -1.01
CA ILE A 74 -2.37 -7.07 -1.82
C ILE A 74 -2.27 -7.39 -3.32
N ILE A 75 -1.05 -7.59 -3.81
CA ILE A 75 -0.74 -7.77 -5.24
C ILE A 75 -0.85 -9.25 -5.65
N ASP A 76 -0.78 -10.18 -4.70
CA ASP A 76 -0.70 -11.60 -5.00
C ASP A 76 -1.89 -12.13 -5.80
N GLU A 77 -1.60 -13.07 -6.69
CA GLU A 77 -2.64 -13.68 -7.53
C GLU A 77 -3.52 -14.62 -6.69
N SER A 78 -4.82 -14.61 -7.00
CA SER A 78 -5.84 -15.48 -6.39
C SER A 78 -5.76 -16.94 -6.88
N SER A 79 -4.60 -17.42 -7.31
CA SER A 79 -4.45 -18.77 -7.87
C SER A 79 -4.37 -19.82 -6.76
N GLY A 80 -5.50 -20.48 -6.48
CA GLY A 80 -5.58 -21.73 -5.72
C GLY A 80 -6.79 -21.82 -4.78
N ALA A 81 -7.49 -22.96 -4.81
CA ALA A 81 -8.72 -23.27 -4.06
C ALA A 81 -8.60 -23.19 -2.50
N GLY A 82 -7.41 -22.91 -1.96
CA GLY A 82 -7.16 -22.78 -0.52
C GLY A 82 -6.87 -21.36 0.00
N LYS A 83 -6.89 -20.32 -0.86
CA LYS A 83 -6.40 -18.97 -0.50
C LYS A 83 -7.51 -17.93 -0.36
N LYS A 84 -8.59 -18.28 0.35
CA LYS A 84 -9.76 -17.40 0.59
C LYS A 84 -9.44 -16.12 1.37
N ASP A 85 -8.27 -16.05 2.02
CA ASP A 85 -7.93 -14.95 2.93
C ASP A 85 -7.15 -13.79 2.30
N ARG A 86 -6.93 -13.82 0.98
CA ARG A 86 -6.11 -12.80 0.29
C ARG A 86 -6.94 -11.61 -0.20
N ALA A 87 -6.51 -10.40 0.17
CA ALA A 87 -7.04 -9.14 -0.34
C ALA A 87 -6.41 -8.82 -1.70
N SER A 88 -6.84 -9.46 -2.79
CA SER A 88 -6.16 -9.34 -4.09
C SER A 88 -6.72 -8.19 -4.94
N LEU A 89 -5.87 -7.23 -5.31
CA LEU A 89 -6.20 -6.20 -6.32
C LEU A 89 -6.54 -6.83 -7.68
N LYS A 90 -5.96 -7.99 -8.02
CA LYS A 90 -6.29 -8.73 -9.25
C LYS A 90 -7.77 -9.11 -9.29
N ARG A 91 -8.33 -9.54 -8.17
CA ARG A 91 -9.75 -9.89 -8.07
C ARG A 91 -10.67 -8.69 -8.33
N ILE A 92 -10.29 -7.53 -7.79
CA ILE A 92 -11.01 -6.26 -8.03
C ILE A 92 -10.88 -5.83 -9.48
N TYR A 93 -9.69 -5.93 -10.05
CA TYR A 93 -9.42 -5.65 -11.46
C TYR A 93 -10.26 -6.54 -12.38
N GLU A 94 -10.27 -7.85 -12.14
CA GLU A 94 -11.08 -8.81 -12.92
C GLU A 94 -12.57 -8.46 -12.83
N PHE A 95 -13.07 -8.14 -11.64
CA PHE A 95 -14.47 -7.72 -11.45
C PHE A 95 -14.79 -6.45 -12.25
N VAL A 96 -14.01 -5.39 -12.10
CA VAL A 96 -14.24 -4.09 -12.75
C VAL A 96 -14.10 -4.17 -14.28
N ASN A 97 -13.29 -5.11 -14.79
CA ASN A 97 -13.05 -5.26 -16.23
C ASN A 97 -14.02 -6.16 -16.97
N ARG A 98 -14.92 -6.86 -16.28
CA ARG A 98 -15.97 -7.59 -17.00
C ARG A 98 -16.84 -6.57 -17.74
N PRO A 99 -17.13 -6.78 -19.05
CA PRO A 99 -17.90 -5.82 -19.84
C PRO A 99 -19.19 -5.37 -19.15
N GLU A 100 -19.93 -6.33 -18.57
CA GLU A 100 -21.17 -6.08 -17.86
C GLU A 100 -21.01 -5.15 -16.65
N ASN A 101 -19.87 -5.22 -15.95
CA ASN A 101 -19.60 -4.39 -14.77
C ASN A 101 -19.01 -3.04 -15.18
N ALA A 102 -18.15 -3.02 -16.20
CA ALA A 102 -17.52 -1.80 -16.70
C ALA A 102 -18.57 -0.80 -17.21
N ASP A 103 -19.66 -1.29 -17.80
CA ASP A 103 -20.76 -0.46 -18.27
C ASP A 103 -21.79 -0.15 -17.16
N ALA A 104 -22.03 -1.09 -16.25
CA ALA A 104 -23.02 -0.91 -15.19
C ALA A 104 -22.54 -0.05 -14.00
N LEU A 105 -21.26 -0.12 -13.62
CA LEU A 105 -20.71 0.63 -12.48
C LEU A 105 -20.85 2.16 -12.65
N PRO A 106 -20.50 2.77 -13.80
CA PRO A 106 -20.73 4.20 -14.02
C PRO A 106 -22.21 4.60 -13.89
N VAL A 107 -23.12 3.78 -14.39
CA VAL A 107 -24.57 4.05 -14.28
C VAL A 107 -25.05 3.95 -12.83
N LEU A 108 -24.53 2.98 -12.06
CA LEU A 108 -24.81 2.88 -10.62
C LEU A 108 -24.27 4.08 -9.84
N ALA A 109 -23.15 4.66 -10.27
CA ALA A 109 -22.51 5.78 -9.59
C ALA A 109 -23.37 7.05 -9.53
N ARG A 110 -24.31 7.21 -10.47
CA ARG A 110 -25.32 8.27 -10.43
C ARG A 110 -26.10 8.29 -9.10
N LYS A 111 -26.28 7.12 -8.47
CA LYS A 111 -27.04 6.98 -7.22
C LYS A 111 -26.27 7.37 -5.97
N TRP A 112 -24.96 7.65 -6.04
CA TRP A 112 -24.17 7.95 -4.84
C TRP A 112 -24.48 9.32 -4.23
N THR A 113 -24.80 10.32 -5.07
CA THR A 113 -25.23 11.64 -4.61
C THR A 113 -26.44 12.10 -5.44
N PRO A 114 -27.66 11.64 -5.07
CA PRO A 114 -28.87 11.98 -5.80
C PRO A 114 -29.06 13.51 -5.90
N GLY A 115 -29.35 14.01 -7.11
CA GLY A 115 -29.64 15.44 -7.33
C GLY A 115 -28.43 16.38 -7.41
N ILE A 116 -27.19 15.89 -7.20
CA ILE A 116 -25.97 16.69 -7.38
C ILE A 116 -24.93 15.86 -8.16
N GLY A 117 -24.62 16.30 -9.38
CA GLY A 117 -23.45 15.81 -10.12
C GLY A 117 -23.53 14.33 -10.50
N GLU A 118 -24.70 13.82 -10.85
CA GLU A 118 -24.90 12.42 -11.27
C GLU A 118 -24.01 12.07 -12.47
N ASP A 119 -23.99 12.93 -13.50
CA ASP A 119 -23.09 12.80 -14.66
C ASP A 119 -21.62 12.91 -14.27
N ARG A 120 -21.31 13.72 -13.25
CA ARG A 120 -19.95 13.85 -12.72
C ARG A 120 -19.50 12.57 -12.02
N ASN A 121 -20.37 11.90 -11.26
CA ASN A 121 -20.05 10.63 -10.61
C ASN A 121 -19.87 9.51 -11.62
N GLU A 122 -20.70 9.49 -12.68
CA GLU A 122 -20.51 8.57 -13.79
C GLU A 122 -19.14 8.77 -14.44
N GLU A 123 -18.79 10.01 -14.81
CA GLU A 123 -17.53 10.35 -15.46
C GLU A 123 -16.31 10.06 -14.57
N LEU A 124 -16.40 10.40 -13.28
CA LEU A 124 -15.37 10.07 -12.31
C LEU A 124 -15.22 8.55 -12.15
N THR A 125 -16.31 7.79 -12.21
CA THR A 125 -16.28 6.33 -12.13
C THR A 125 -15.61 5.74 -13.36
N ARG A 126 -15.97 6.20 -14.58
CA ARG A 126 -15.27 5.82 -15.82
C ARG A 126 -13.78 6.11 -15.72
N THR A 127 -13.44 7.30 -15.24
CA THR A 127 -12.04 7.71 -15.01
C THR A 127 -11.33 6.79 -14.01
N CYS A 128 -11.97 6.44 -12.89
CA CYS A 128 -11.39 5.54 -11.89
C CYS A 128 -11.21 4.12 -12.44
N ILE A 129 -12.18 3.60 -13.20
CA ILE A 129 -12.07 2.31 -13.89
C ILE A 129 -10.90 2.33 -14.89
N GLU A 130 -10.76 3.39 -15.69
CA GLU A 130 -9.67 3.51 -16.65
C GLU A 130 -8.32 3.67 -15.95
N ARG A 131 -8.22 4.44 -14.88
CA ARG A 131 -6.99 4.53 -14.08
C ARG A 131 -6.66 3.21 -13.40
N LEU A 132 -7.65 2.45 -12.93
CA LEU A 132 -7.47 1.10 -12.41
C LEU A 132 -6.91 0.19 -13.51
N ARG A 133 -7.47 0.27 -14.73
CA ARG A 133 -6.95 -0.39 -15.92
C ARG A 133 -5.52 0.01 -16.21
N ILE A 134 -5.17 1.29 -16.29
CA ILE A 134 -3.79 1.71 -16.57
C ILE A 134 -2.82 1.21 -15.51
N ARG A 135 -3.21 1.22 -14.23
CA ARG A 135 -2.35 0.77 -13.12
C ARG A 135 -2.19 -0.75 -13.05
N LEU A 136 -3.18 -1.53 -13.49
CA LEU A 136 -3.23 -2.99 -13.30
C LEU A 136 -3.27 -3.80 -14.61
N SER A 137 -3.53 -3.17 -15.77
CA SER A 137 -3.51 -3.81 -17.08
C SER A 137 -2.06 -4.05 -17.50
N GLY A 138 -1.75 -5.31 -17.76
CA GLY A 138 -0.41 -5.78 -18.09
C GLY A 138 0.10 -5.33 -19.46
N ARG A 139 0.39 -4.05 -19.67
CA ARG A 139 1.33 -3.63 -20.72
C ARG A 139 2.73 -3.50 -20.13
N GLN A 140 3.43 -4.64 -20.09
CA GLN A 140 4.88 -4.88 -19.96
C GLN A 140 5.71 -4.07 -18.96
N LYS A 141 5.52 -2.76 -18.79
CA LYS A 141 6.24 -1.86 -17.88
C LYS A 141 5.68 -1.89 -16.47
N ALA A 142 4.35 -1.88 -16.30
CA ALA A 142 3.71 -2.02 -14.99
C ALA A 142 3.75 -3.47 -14.48
N ALA A 143 3.64 -4.47 -15.36
CA ALA A 143 3.84 -5.87 -14.99
C ALA A 143 5.33 -6.20 -14.76
N ARG A 144 6.27 -5.52 -15.41
CA ARG A 144 7.69 -5.54 -14.99
C ARG A 144 7.87 -4.85 -13.66
N ASN A 145 7.29 -3.69 -13.40
CA ASN A 145 7.46 -3.03 -12.11
C ASN A 145 6.75 -3.77 -10.99
N ILE A 146 5.51 -4.22 -11.16
CA ILE A 146 4.76 -5.03 -10.19
C ILE A 146 5.34 -6.44 -10.09
N GLY A 147 5.78 -7.04 -11.20
CA GLY A 147 6.43 -8.35 -11.20
C GLY A 147 7.85 -8.31 -10.65
N HIS A 148 8.58 -7.21 -10.86
CA HIS A 148 9.88 -6.92 -10.24
C HIS A 148 9.70 -6.56 -8.78
N ILE A 149 8.75 -5.70 -8.44
CA ILE A 149 8.37 -5.41 -7.05
C ILE A 149 7.92 -6.71 -6.40
N LYS A 150 7.06 -7.52 -7.02
CA LYS A 150 6.61 -8.81 -6.50
C LYS A 150 7.75 -9.80 -6.37
N ALA A 151 8.61 -9.94 -7.38
CA ALA A 151 9.78 -10.83 -7.33
C ALA A 151 10.76 -10.35 -6.24
N ALA A 152 11.04 -9.06 -6.17
CA ALA A 152 11.92 -8.47 -5.17
C ALA A 152 11.31 -8.50 -3.75
N ILE A 153 9.99 -8.39 -3.63
CA ILE A 153 9.22 -8.57 -2.39
C ILE A 153 9.14 -10.04 -1.99
N ASP A 154 8.98 -10.95 -2.95
CA ASP A 154 9.01 -12.40 -2.74
C ASP A 154 10.44 -12.83 -2.36
N ASP A 155 11.47 -12.23 -2.94
CA ASP A 155 12.88 -12.42 -2.59
C ASP A 155 13.16 -11.87 -1.20
N ILE A 156 12.65 -10.69 -0.84
CA ILE A 156 12.67 -10.17 0.55
C ILE A 156 11.95 -11.12 1.50
N ARG A 157 10.73 -11.55 1.15
CA ARG A 157 9.91 -12.45 1.98
C ARG A 157 10.64 -13.78 2.18
N ASN A 158 11.20 -14.35 1.12
CA ASN A 158 11.93 -15.61 1.16
C ASN A 158 13.26 -15.44 1.90
N TYR A 159 13.98 -14.33 1.73
CA TYR A 159 15.16 -13.95 2.51
C TYR A 159 14.84 -13.87 4.01
N HIS A 160 13.70 -13.27 4.38
CA HIS A 160 13.26 -13.17 5.77
C HIS A 160 12.68 -14.45 6.36
N LEU A 161 11.98 -15.25 5.56
CA LEU A 161 11.46 -16.56 5.99
C LEU A 161 12.56 -17.62 6.11
N ALA A 162 13.62 -17.53 5.30
CA ALA A 162 14.71 -18.51 5.29
C ALA A 162 15.88 -18.16 6.20
N HIS A 163 16.04 -16.91 6.66
CA HIS A 163 17.24 -16.39 7.34
C HIS A 163 18.58 -16.50 6.57
N ALA A 164 18.62 -16.90 5.29
CA ALA A 164 19.72 -17.73 4.80
C ALA A 164 20.68 -17.11 3.76
N LEU A 165 21.95 -17.04 4.16
CA LEU A 165 23.10 -17.73 3.56
C LEU A 165 23.67 -17.34 2.18
N ASN A 166 22.99 -16.67 1.24
CA ASN A 166 23.61 -16.33 -0.07
C ASN A 166 22.86 -15.30 -0.96
N ALA A 167 22.00 -14.45 -0.40
CA ALA A 167 21.29 -13.45 -1.23
C ALA A 167 22.22 -12.28 -1.62
N ASP A 168 22.43 -12.07 -2.91
CA ASP A 168 23.16 -10.92 -3.45
C ASP A 168 22.42 -9.61 -3.10
N PRO A 169 23.04 -8.67 -2.35
CA PRO A 169 22.46 -7.38 -2.03
C PRO A 169 21.97 -6.58 -3.25
N ALA A 170 22.55 -6.81 -4.43
CA ALA A 170 22.12 -6.18 -5.68
C ALA A 170 20.72 -6.61 -6.16
N ARG A 171 20.14 -7.68 -5.59
CA ARG A 171 18.78 -8.16 -5.91
C ARG A 171 17.71 -7.68 -4.94
N LEU A 172 18.08 -6.99 -3.86
CA LEU A 172 17.11 -6.41 -2.95
C LEU A 172 16.48 -5.16 -3.57
N PRO A 173 15.15 -4.98 -3.48
CA PRO A 173 14.50 -3.80 -4.02
C PRO A 173 14.92 -2.56 -3.24
N GLN A 174 15.10 -1.46 -3.98
CA GLN A 174 15.44 -0.18 -3.40
C GLN A 174 14.25 0.37 -2.59
N ILE A 175 14.54 1.17 -1.56
CA ILE A 175 13.52 1.88 -0.74
C ILE A 175 12.50 2.59 -1.63
N ARG A 176 12.96 3.18 -2.74
CA ARG A 176 12.11 3.84 -3.74
C ARG A 176 11.12 2.90 -4.39
N GLU A 177 11.54 1.69 -4.75
CA GLU A 177 10.68 0.70 -5.40
C GLU A 177 9.59 0.19 -4.45
N ILE A 178 9.93 0.01 -3.17
CA ILE A 178 8.96 -0.35 -2.12
C ILE A 178 7.93 0.79 -1.98
N ARG A 179 8.39 2.04 -1.89
CA ARG A 179 7.51 3.21 -1.84
C ARG A 179 6.58 3.29 -3.05
N ASP A 180 7.11 3.10 -4.25
CA ASP A 180 6.31 3.11 -5.49
C ASP A 180 5.26 2.00 -5.48
N GLY A 181 5.58 0.82 -4.95
CA GLY A 181 4.63 -0.29 -4.75
C GLY A 181 3.50 0.04 -3.76
N ILE A 182 3.82 0.71 -2.65
CA ILE A 182 2.80 1.19 -1.69
C ILE A 182 1.88 2.19 -2.36
N VAL A 183 2.45 3.21 -3.01
CA VAL A 183 1.69 4.28 -3.66
C VAL A 183 0.77 3.70 -4.73
N LEU A 184 1.27 2.78 -5.55
CA LEU A 184 0.48 2.11 -6.58
C LEU A 184 -0.71 1.35 -5.98
N SER A 185 -0.47 0.55 -4.95
CA SER A 185 -1.50 -0.27 -4.27
C SER A 185 -2.58 0.60 -3.62
N VAL A 186 -2.16 1.70 -3.00
CA VAL A 186 -3.04 2.70 -2.39
C VAL A 186 -3.89 3.41 -3.45
N CYS A 187 -3.29 3.85 -4.56
CA CYS A 187 -4.02 4.51 -5.64
C CYS A 187 -5.01 3.57 -6.33
N ALA A 188 -4.64 2.31 -6.56
CA ALA A 188 -5.53 1.30 -7.12
C ALA A 188 -6.72 1.03 -6.18
N THR A 189 -6.45 0.88 -4.88
CA THR A 189 -7.49 0.66 -3.86
C THR A 189 -8.43 1.86 -3.73
N LYS A 190 -7.90 3.08 -3.84
CA LYS A 190 -8.70 4.31 -3.84
C LYS A 190 -9.64 4.36 -5.05
N ASP A 191 -9.12 4.13 -6.25
CA ASP A 191 -9.92 4.18 -7.47
C ASP A 191 -10.97 3.05 -7.51
N ALA A 192 -10.63 1.86 -7.00
CA ALA A 192 -11.61 0.79 -6.80
C ALA A 192 -12.68 1.15 -5.75
N SER A 193 -12.29 1.78 -4.63
CA SER A 193 -13.24 2.20 -3.58
C SER A 193 -14.26 3.20 -4.10
N PHE A 194 -13.79 4.13 -4.93
CA PHE A 194 -14.68 5.05 -5.61
C PHE A 194 -15.54 4.28 -6.61
N ALA A 195 -14.95 3.58 -7.58
CA ALA A 195 -15.70 2.94 -8.67
C ALA A 195 -16.77 1.93 -8.22
N ILE A 196 -16.58 1.26 -7.08
CA ILE A 196 -17.47 0.19 -6.59
C ILE A 196 -18.45 0.72 -5.53
N GLU A 197 -18.00 1.55 -4.59
CA GLU A 197 -18.81 1.95 -3.43
C GLU A 197 -19.13 3.45 -3.38
N GLY A 198 -18.60 4.26 -4.31
CA GLY A 198 -18.67 5.71 -4.25
C GLY A 198 -17.83 6.33 -3.14
N LEU A 199 -16.96 5.51 -2.51
CA LEU A 199 -16.20 5.96 -1.36
C LEU A 199 -14.89 6.62 -1.80
N ASN A 200 -14.79 7.93 -1.56
CA ASN A 200 -13.53 8.63 -1.66
C ASN A 200 -12.64 8.36 -0.43
N TRP A 201 -11.87 7.28 -0.47
CA TRP A 201 -10.94 6.96 0.61
C TRP A 201 -9.78 7.97 0.68
N ASP A 202 -9.67 8.65 1.82
CA ASP A 202 -8.63 9.65 2.09
C ASP A 202 -7.29 9.01 2.50
N SER A 203 -6.63 8.39 1.53
CA SER A 203 -5.30 7.81 1.72
C SER A 203 -4.23 8.86 2.04
N LYS A 204 -4.35 10.07 1.48
CA LYS A 204 -3.42 11.19 1.73
C LYS A 204 -3.50 11.65 3.18
N GLY A 205 -4.70 11.91 3.70
CA GLY A 205 -4.85 12.27 5.11
C GLY A 205 -4.50 11.12 6.04
N THR A 206 -4.74 9.86 5.62
CA THR A 206 -4.28 8.69 6.38
C THR A 206 -2.76 8.68 6.51
N TRP A 207 -2.05 8.86 5.40
CA TRP A 207 -0.59 8.96 5.39
C TRP A 207 -0.08 10.14 6.24
N GLN A 208 -0.65 11.34 6.09
CA GLN A 208 -0.27 12.51 6.87
C GLN A 208 -0.48 12.29 8.38
N ARG A 209 -1.61 11.69 8.78
CA ARG A 209 -1.86 11.33 10.18
C ARG A 209 -0.82 10.31 10.69
N SER A 210 -0.45 9.33 9.88
CA SER A 210 0.60 8.37 10.22
C SER A 210 1.97 9.03 10.37
N LEU A 211 2.33 9.98 9.50
CA LEU A 211 3.55 10.78 9.64
C LEU A 211 3.58 11.56 10.96
N VAL A 212 2.47 12.20 11.34
CA VAL A 212 2.38 12.92 12.61
C VAL A 212 2.57 11.98 13.79
N LYS A 213 1.89 10.82 13.78
CA LYS A 213 2.03 9.81 14.84
C LYS A 213 3.45 9.28 14.95
N ALA A 214 4.08 8.96 13.82
CA ALA A 214 5.45 8.51 13.74
C ALA A 214 6.42 9.56 14.30
N LYS A 215 6.25 10.82 13.92
CA LYS A 215 7.03 11.94 14.46
C LYS A 215 6.90 12.05 15.98
N VAL A 216 5.67 12.05 16.49
CA VAL A 216 5.44 12.14 17.94
C VAL A 216 6.08 10.97 18.69
N PHE A 217 6.04 9.75 18.13
CA PHE A 217 6.70 8.59 18.70
C PHE A 217 8.22 8.79 18.77
N TRP A 218 8.86 9.16 17.65
CA TRP A 218 10.31 9.33 17.59
C TRP A 218 10.81 10.52 18.42
N ASP A 219 10.07 11.64 18.45
CA ASP A 219 10.38 12.80 19.30
C ASP A 219 10.33 12.44 20.81
N ARG A 220 9.46 11.50 21.20
CA ARG A 220 9.40 10.99 22.58
C ARG A 220 10.56 10.04 22.86
N TYR A 221 10.84 9.14 21.93
CA TYR A 221 11.94 8.19 22.02
C TYR A 221 13.29 8.92 22.16
N GLU A 222 13.56 9.91 21.30
CA GLU A 222 14.76 10.74 21.36
C GLU A 222 14.89 11.50 22.70
N ARG A 223 13.81 12.09 23.20
CA ARG A 223 13.82 12.76 24.51
C ARG A 223 14.10 11.81 25.66
N GLY A 224 13.61 10.58 25.58
CA GLY A 224 13.86 9.55 26.58
C GLY A 224 15.34 9.19 26.74
N PHE A 225 16.15 9.31 25.69
CA PHE A 225 17.61 9.10 25.76
C PHE A 225 18.40 10.32 26.21
N ARG A 226 17.82 11.51 26.16
CA ARG A 226 18.48 12.76 26.57
C ARG A 226 18.27 13.06 28.07
N ALA A 227 17.39 12.33 28.73
CA ALA A 227 17.10 12.44 30.16
C ALA A 227 17.94 11.42 30.95
#